data_AF-A0AAN6F0Y9-F1
#
_entry.id   AF-A0AAN6F0Y9-F1
#
_cell.length_a   1.000
_cell.length_b   1.000
_cell.length_c   1.000
_cell.angle_alpha   90.00
_cell.angle_beta   90.00
_cell.angle_gamma   90.00
#
_symmetry.space_group_name_H-M   'P 1'
#
loop_
_entity.id
_entity.type
_entity.pdbx_description
1 polymer ?
#
loop_
_entity_poly.entity_id
_entity_poly.type
_entity_poly.pdbx_seq_one_letter_code
_entity_poly.pdbx_strand_id
1 'polypeptide(L)'
;MPYTFEHEAVTVTLIDTPGFNDTTRGETEVLRDIAEWLDITYRNPPSIRLSGIIYMQSISDNRMYGSSLRNLKMFRDLCGENPMKNVIFATTGWRLAKEGGQYERAVERETQLCTERLFWEPMIRFGAGTARFEDSRESGIKIIRKLIPQRPVVLQIQHELVDQDRNLIDTTAGATVNEEIKRLEAQYQQQLREIQREMAEALKTSDLEHQQALEETKATIEFLREQTRQARDILNYERRNMDRRHENEMQSLQNALQDTRMALDNQRRRAQAEAAAQRYEDQMRFEQIVTQLKENMTKLRQEDQKLIEEAIANAQKEHDKLPAKGRKRDMGKKLLLGLLPLVGNVVMAAMGFGFIGNPFAGITQQ
;
A
#
# COMPACT_ATOMS: atom_id res chain seq x y z
N MET A 1 16.06 -22.43 5.66
CA MET A 1 15.29 -22.29 6.92
C MET A 1 16.01 -21.29 7.82
N PRO A 2 15.29 -20.43 8.55
CA PRO A 2 15.92 -19.51 9.51
C PRO A 2 16.61 -20.29 10.63
N TYR A 3 17.78 -19.81 11.08
CA TYR A 3 18.52 -20.37 12.20
C TYR A 3 18.55 -19.38 13.36
N THR A 4 18.00 -19.77 14.50
CA THR A 4 17.86 -18.88 15.67
C THR A 4 18.67 -19.39 16.85
N PHE A 5 19.38 -18.48 17.54
CA PHE A 5 20.14 -18.78 18.74
C PHE A 5 20.20 -17.56 19.68
N GLU A 6 20.44 -17.81 20.97
CA GLU A 6 20.63 -16.78 21.98
C GLU A 6 22.11 -16.39 22.11
N HIS A 7 22.39 -15.09 22.17
CA HIS A 7 23.74 -14.56 22.38
C HIS A 7 23.68 -13.24 23.14
N GLU A 8 24.39 -13.09 24.27
CA GLU A 8 24.44 -11.85 25.06
C GLU A 8 23.05 -11.26 25.40
N ALA A 9 22.09 -12.14 25.75
CA ALA A 9 20.70 -11.82 26.06
C ALA A 9 19.88 -11.22 24.89
N VAL A 10 20.35 -11.40 23.65
CA VAL A 10 19.56 -11.14 22.45
C VAL A 10 19.33 -12.42 21.65
N THR A 11 18.11 -12.59 21.16
CA THR A 11 17.75 -13.62 20.20
C THR A 11 18.23 -13.18 18.81
N VAL A 12 19.14 -13.96 18.22
CA VAL A 12 19.64 -13.74 16.85
C VAL A 12 18.99 -14.75 15.93
N THR A 13 18.36 -14.26 14.86
CA THR A 13 17.84 -15.10 13.77
C THR A 13 18.60 -14.79 12.49
N LEU A 14 19.25 -15.81 11.93
CA LEU A 14 19.94 -15.75 10.64
C LEU A 14 19.03 -16.31 9.56
N ILE A 15 18.89 -15.57 8.47
CA ILE A 15 18.17 -16.02 7.28
C ILE A 15 19.22 -16.28 6.20
N ASP A 16 19.33 -17.54 5.81
CA ASP A 16 20.16 -17.93 4.69
C ASP A 16 19.42 -17.68 3.38
N THR A 17 20.08 -17.00 2.45
CA THR A 17 19.51 -16.63 1.15
C THR A 17 20.26 -17.37 0.05
N PRO A 18 19.58 -17.78 -1.04
CA PRO A 18 20.26 -18.25 -2.24
C PRO A 18 21.34 -17.24 -2.69
N GLY A 19 22.51 -17.73 -3.10
CA GLY A 19 23.61 -16.88 -3.52
C GLY A 19 23.38 -16.31 -4.92
N PHE A 20 23.69 -15.03 -5.12
CA PHE A 20 23.89 -14.50 -6.47
C PHE A 20 25.15 -15.16 -7.05
N ASN A 21 25.09 -15.65 -8.31
CA ASN A 21 26.14 -16.42 -9.01
C ASN A 21 26.11 -17.96 -8.81
N ASP A 22 24.95 -18.54 -8.46
CA ASP A 22 24.73 -20.00 -8.50
C ASP A 22 24.71 -20.50 -9.96
N THR A 23 25.43 -21.57 -10.28
CA THR A 23 25.48 -22.16 -11.63
C THR A 23 24.16 -22.81 -12.05
N THR A 24 23.26 -23.06 -11.11
CA THR A 24 21.98 -23.74 -11.35
C THR A 24 20.78 -22.81 -11.42
N ARG A 25 20.92 -21.56 -10.94
CA ARG A 25 19.81 -20.59 -10.81
C ARG A 25 20.16 -19.24 -11.42
N GLY A 26 19.21 -18.65 -12.15
CA GLY A 26 19.38 -17.32 -12.73
C GLY A 26 19.35 -16.22 -11.65
N GLU A 27 20.10 -15.14 -11.86
CA GLU A 27 20.15 -13.97 -10.96
C GLU A 27 18.74 -13.40 -10.66
N THR A 28 17.85 -13.44 -11.65
CA THR A 28 16.45 -13.04 -11.55
C THR A 28 15.67 -13.87 -10.54
N GLU A 29 15.95 -15.16 -10.47
CA GLU A 29 15.25 -16.09 -9.57
C GLU A 29 15.66 -15.83 -8.12
N VAL A 30 16.97 -15.62 -7.90
CA VAL A 30 17.51 -15.26 -6.58
C VAL A 30 16.94 -13.93 -6.10
N LEU A 31 16.89 -12.91 -6.97
CA LEU A 31 16.27 -11.64 -6.63
C LEU A 31 14.80 -11.81 -6.26
N ARG A 32 14.04 -12.60 -7.03
CA ARG A 32 12.63 -12.86 -6.78
C ARG A 32 12.41 -13.50 -5.41
N ASP A 33 13.15 -14.55 -5.07
CA ASP A 33 13.01 -15.24 -3.79
C ASP A 33 13.29 -14.31 -2.59
N ILE A 34 14.34 -13.48 -2.70
CA ILE A 34 14.69 -12.50 -1.67
C ILE A 34 13.60 -11.43 -1.57
N ALA A 35 13.13 -10.91 -2.70
CA ALA A 35 12.09 -9.90 -2.77
C ALA A 35 10.76 -10.39 -2.20
N GLU A 36 10.34 -11.60 -2.55
CA GLU A 36 9.10 -12.23 -2.06
C GLU A 36 9.17 -12.43 -0.55
N TRP A 37 10.30 -12.94 -0.03
CA TRP A 37 10.48 -13.08 1.41
C TRP A 37 10.44 -11.72 2.12
N LEU A 38 11.09 -10.69 1.58
CA LEU A 38 11.10 -9.34 2.15
C LEU A 38 9.73 -8.65 2.09
N ASP A 39 8.96 -8.86 1.02
CA ASP A 39 7.59 -8.35 0.86
C ASP A 39 6.66 -9.01 1.88
N ILE A 40 6.60 -10.35 1.91
CA ILE A 40 5.73 -11.09 2.83
C ILE A 40 6.03 -10.72 4.28
N THR A 41 7.30 -10.65 4.66
CA THR A 41 7.68 -10.40 6.07
C THR A 41 7.52 -8.95 6.51
N TYR A 42 7.58 -7.98 5.58
CA TYR A 42 7.40 -6.57 5.90
C TYR A 42 5.93 -6.13 5.82
N ARG A 43 5.18 -6.63 4.84
CA ARG A 43 3.76 -6.32 4.64
C ARG A 43 2.88 -6.87 5.77
N ASN A 44 3.22 -8.04 6.31
CA ASN A 44 2.42 -8.69 7.34
C ASN A 44 2.84 -8.26 8.77
N PRO A 45 1.89 -7.90 9.66
CA PRO A 45 2.21 -7.62 11.06
C PRO A 45 2.66 -8.89 11.83
N PRO A 46 3.72 -8.81 12.66
CA PRO A 46 4.60 -7.65 12.86
C PRO A 46 5.56 -7.46 11.67
N SER A 47 5.61 -6.24 11.11
CA SER A 47 6.49 -5.91 10.00
C SER A 47 7.96 -6.11 10.36
N ILE A 48 8.57 -7.14 9.78
CA ILE A 48 9.96 -7.50 10.05
C ILE A 48 10.88 -6.47 9.39
N ARG A 49 11.80 -5.93 10.19
CA ARG A 49 12.88 -5.04 9.75
C ARG A 49 14.21 -5.70 10.06
N LEU A 50 15.18 -5.55 9.17
CA LEU A 50 16.48 -6.21 9.32
C LEU A 50 17.41 -5.36 10.18
N SER A 51 17.97 -5.96 11.22
CA SER A 51 19.06 -5.35 12.01
C SER A 51 20.37 -5.29 11.22
N GLY A 52 20.56 -6.19 10.26
CA GLY A 52 21.66 -6.08 9.32
C GLY A 52 21.71 -7.17 8.26
N ILE A 53 22.61 -6.97 7.32
CA ILE A 53 22.86 -7.85 6.18
C ILE A 53 24.35 -8.17 6.15
N ILE A 54 24.69 -9.44 5.94
CA ILE A 54 26.06 -9.88 5.76
C ILE A 54 26.22 -10.29 4.30
N TYR A 55 26.92 -9.48 3.52
CA TYR A 55 27.28 -9.81 2.15
C TYR A 55 28.61 -10.59 2.17
N MET A 56 28.60 -11.85 1.75
CA MET A 56 29.78 -12.71 1.80
C MET A 56 30.46 -12.77 0.43
N GLN A 57 31.79 -12.59 0.42
CA GLN A 57 32.61 -12.65 -0.80
C GLN A 57 33.85 -13.51 -0.56
N SER A 58 34.09 -14.49 -1.43
CA SER A 58 35.32 -15.28 -1.42
C SER A 58 36.51 -14.40 -1.79
N ILE A 59 37.58 -14.44 -0.97
CA ILE A 59 38.83 -13.72 -1.24
C ILE A 59 39.67 -14.35 -2.36
N SER A 60 39.33 -15.59 -2.71
CA SER A 60 39.96 -16.36 -3.78
C SER A 60 39.34 -16.08 -5.14
N ASP A 61 38.21 -15.36 -5.19
CA ASP A 61 37.53 -15.04 -6.45
C ASP A 61 38.38 -14.04 -7.24
N ASN A 62 38.95 -14.52 -8.34
CA ASN A 62 39.92 -13.76 -9.12
C ASN A 62 39.33 -12.62 -9.96
N ARG A 63 37.99 -12.45 -10.00
CA ARG A 63 37.34 -11.57 -10.97
C ARG A 63 36.13 -10.86 -10.39
N MET A 64 36.34 -9.66 -9.84
CA MET A 64 35.28 -8.66 -9.72
C MET A 64 35.01 -7.99 -11.08
N TYR A 65 34.64 -8.79 -12.09
CA TYR A 65 34.33 -8.33 -13.43
C TYR A 65 33.11 -9.05 -13.97
N GLY A 66 32.37 -8.41 -14.89
CA GLY A 66 31.20 -9.03 -15.49
C GLY A 66 30.05 -9.17 -14.50
N SER A 67 29.57 -10.39 -14.27
CA SER A 67 28.37 -10.70 -13.46
C SER A 67 28.53 -10.26 -12.01
N SER A 68 29.71 -10.44 -11.40
CA SER A 68 29.95 -10.05 -9.99
C SER A 68 29.71 -8.56 -9.72
N LEU A 69 30.09 -7.67 -10.66
CA LEU A 69 29.82 -6.23 -10.52
C LEU A 69 28.35 -5.89 -10.66
N ARG A 70 27.62 -6.63 -11.49
CA ARG A 70 26.18 -6.45 -11.66
C ARG A 70 25.42 -6.95 -10.44
N ASN A 71 25.83 -8.08 -9.87
CA ASN A 71 25.29 -8.58 -8.61
C ASN A 71 25.54 -7.59 -7.47
N LEU A 72 26.72 -6.97 -7.42
CA LEU A 72 27.00 -5.92 -6.45
C LEU A 72 26.15 -4.66 -6.69
N LYS A 73 25.97 -4.24 -7.95
CA LYS A 73 25.06 -3.13 -8.31
C LYS A 73 23.63 -3.44 -7.87
N MET A 74 23.13 -4.63 -8.19
CA MET A 74 21.80 -5.10 -7.83
C MET A 74 21.60 -5.17 -6.32
N PHE A 75 22.56 -5.71 -5.59
CA PHE A 75 22.56 -5.73 -4.13
C PHE A 75 22.47 -4.32 -3.54
N ARG A 76 23.25 -3.38 -4.10
CA ARG A 76 23.22 -1.97 -3.70
C ARG A 76 21.85 -1.35 -3.95
N ASP A 77 21.28 -1.60 -5.13
CA ASP A 77 19.97 -1.09 -5.54
C ASP A 77 18.83 -1.70 -4.70
N LEU A 78 18.96 -2.97 -4.29
CA LEU A 78 18.04 -3.67 -3.39
C LEU A 78 18.04 -3.05 -1.99
N CYS A 79 19.23 -2.78 -1.45
CA CYS A 79 19.39 -2.22 -0.11
C CYS A 79 19.02 -0.72 -0.07
N GLY A 80 19.47 0.07 -1.04
CA GLY A 80 19.44 1.53 -0.99
C GLY A 80 20.59 2.12 -0.16
N GLU A 81 20.73 3.45 -0.17
CA GLU A 81 21.89 4.12 0.44
C GLU A 81 21.81 4.16 1.98
N ASN A 82 20.67 4.54 2.57
CA ASN A 82 20.53 4.70 4.01
C ASN A 82 20.69 3.38 4.81
N PRO A 83 20.20 2.22 4.32
CA PRO A 83 20.44 0.93 4.98
C PRO A 83 21.89 0.43 4.96
N MET A 84 22.80 1.06 4.21
CA MET A 84 24.20 0.59 4.09
C MET A 84 24.93 0.52 5.43
N LYS A 85 24.61 1.38 6.39
CA LYS A 85 25.17 1.31 7.77
C LYS A 85 24.89 0.01 8.52
N ASN A 86 23.89 -0.76 8.06
CA ASN A 86 23.51 -2.06 8.59
C ASN A 86 24.08 -3.22 7.75
N VAL A 87 24.91 -2.93 6.74
CA VAL A 87 25.54 -3.93 5.87
C VAL A 87 26.97 -4.19 6.35
N ILE A 88 27.37 -5.46 6.37
CA ILE A 88 28.76 -5.88 6.51
C ILE A 88 29.19 -6.68 5.30
N PHE A 89 30.24 -6.23 4.62
CA PHE A 89 30.95 -7.04 3.63
C PHE A 89 31.94 -7.95 4.35
N ALA A 90 31.67 -9.26 4.32
CA ALA A 90 32.49 -10.28 4.95
C ALA A 90 33.30 -11.05 3.90
N THR A 91 34.63 -11.03 4.01
CA THR A 91 35.51 -11.83 3.16
C THR A 91 35.69 -13.24 3.75
N THR A 92 35.62 -14.27 2.90
CA THR A 92 35.81 -15.70 3.27
C THR A 92 37.01 -16.31 2.56
N GLY A 93 37.37 -17.56 2.89
CA GLY A 93 38.45 -18.29 2.21
C GLY A 93 39.86 -17.95 2.71
N TRP A 94 39.97 -17.28 3.85
CA TRP A 94 41.24 -16.87 4.44
C TRP A 94 42.14 -18.05 4.84
N ARG A 95 41.56 -19.16 5.33
CA ARG A 95 42.33 -20.37 5.65
C ARG A 95 43.00 -20.95 4.40
N LEU A 96 42.23 -21.11 3.32
CA LEU A 96 42.71 -21.61 2.04
C LEU A 96 43.78 -20.71 1.43
N ALA A 97 43.63 -19.39 1.54
CA ALA A 97 44.65 -18.44 1.08
C ALA A 97 45.97 -18.57 1.87
N LYS A 98 45.89 -18.78 3.19
CA LYS A 98 47.07 -19.00 4.04
C LYS A 98 47.76 -20.32 3.69
N GLU A 99 47.00 -21.42 3.63
CA GLU A 99 47.52 -22.77 3.33
C GLU A 99 48.08 -22.88 1.91
N GLY A 100 47.47 -22.20 0.95
CA GLY A 100 47.91 -22.16 -0.45
C GLY A 100 49.06 -21.18 -0.74
N GLY A 101 49.62 -20.50 0.26
CA GLY A 101 50.71 -19.53 0.07
C GLY A 101 50.30 -18.29 -0.73
N GLN A 102 49.03 -17.89 -0.66
CA GLN A 102 48.47 -16.74 -1.39
C GLN A 102 47.96 -15.64 -0.44
N TYR A 103 48.42 -15.62 0.81
CA TYR A 103 47.92 -14.71 1.83
C TYR A 103 48.12 -13.24 1.45
N GLU A 104 49.30 -12.87 0.95
CA GLU A 104 49.62 -11.50 0.54
C GLU A 104 48.70 -11.04 -0.60
N ARG A 105 48.48 -11.90 -1.60
CA ARG A 105 47.53 -11.64 -2.70
C ARG A 105 46.10 -11.49 -2.20
N ALA A 106 45.68 -12.29 -1.21
CA ALA A 106 44.36 -12.17 -0.60
C ALA A 106 44.20 -10.82 0.13
N VAL A 107 45.24 -10.33 0.81
CA VAL A 107 45.23 -9.00 1.45
C VAL A 107 45.17 -7.87 0.42
N GLU A 108 45.93 -7.98 -0.68
CA GLU A 108 45.85 -7.02 -1.80
C GLU A 108 44.44 -6.98 -2.40
N ARG A 109 43.81 -8.14 -2.60
CA ARG A 109 42.43 -8.23 -3.11
C ARG A 109 41.42 -7.61 -2.14
N GLU A 110 41.54 -7.86 -0.84
CA GLU A 110 40.66 -7.23 0.15
C GLU A 110 40.79 -5.69 0.08
N THR A 111 42.01 -5.20 -0.05
CA THR A 111 42.29 -3.78 -0.21
C THR A 111 41.63 -3.22 -1.46
N GLN A 112 41.75 -3.91 -2.60
CA GLN A 112 41.05 -3.53 -3.84
C GLN A 112 39.54 -3.51 -3.65
N LEU A 113 38.94 -4.56 -3.08
CA LEU A 113 37.51 -4.63 -2.78
C LEU A 113 37.03 -3.40 -2.01
N CYS A 114 37.81 -2.93 -1.03
CA CYS A 114 37.45 -1.81 -0.17
C CYS A 114 37.69 -0.43 -0.79
N THR A 115 38.61 -0.31 -1.76
CA THR A 115 39.10 1.00 -2.24
C THR A 115 38.69 1.34 -3.67
N GLU A 116 38.36 0.34 -4.48
CA GLU A 116 37.95 0.53 -5.87
C GLU A 116 36.52 1.06 -5.97
N ARG A 117 36.33 2.10 -6.79
CA ARG A 117 35.03 2.80 -6.96
C ARG A 117 33.95 1.92 -7.58
N LEU A 118 34.33 0.88 -8.29
CA LEU A 118 33.39 -0.09 -8.88
C LEU A 118 33.03 -1.21 -7.89
N PHE A 119 33.75 -1.33 -6.76
CA PHE A 119 33.57 -2.40 -5.77
C PHE A 119 32.86 -1.85 -4.52
N TRP A 120 33.41 -2.07 -3.32
CA TRP A 120 32.72 -1.75 -2.05
C TRP A 120 32.87 -0.30 -1.61
N GLU A 121 33.82 0.45 -2.16
CA GLU A 121 34.10 1.83 -1.74
C GLU A 121 32.84 2.70 -1.66
N PRO A 122 31.92 2.71 -2.66
CA PRO A 122 30.72 3.54 -2.59
C PRO A 122 29.82 3.17 -1.41
N MET A 123 29.71 1.88 -1.08
CA MET A 123 28.84 1.39 0.00
C MET A 123 29.49 1.59 1.37
N ILE A 124 30.81 1.45 1.46
CA ILE A 124 31.60 1.79 2.65
C ILE A 124 31.43 3.28 2.97
N ARG A 125 31.45 4.15 1.96
CA ARG A 125 31.21 5.59 2.12
C ARG A 125 29.82 5.90 2.69
N PHE A 126 28.81 5.05 2.42
CA PHE A 126 27.47 5.14 3.01
C PHE A 126 27.33 4.40 4.36
N GLY A 127 28.45 3.94 4.94
CA GLY A 127 28.50 3.39 6.30
C GLY A 127 28.61 1.87 6.37
N ALA A 128 28.70 1.16 5.25
CA ALA A 128 28.89 -0.29 5.28
C ALA A 128 30.20 -0.67 5.98
N GLY A 129 30.13 -1.68 6.85
CA GLY A 129 31.28 -2.23 7.53
C GLY A 129 31.98 -3.32 6.70
N THR A 130 33.21 -3.64 7.08
CA THR A 130 33.93 -4.80 6.54
C THR A 130 34.37 -5.74 7.66
N ALA A 131 34.53 -7.02 7.33
CA ALA A 131 35.05 -8.02 8.26
C ALA A 131 35.69 -9.20 7.52
N ARG A 132 36.58 -9.94 8.19
CA ARG A 132 37.10 -11.23 7.75
C ARG A 132 36.41 -12.34 8.50
N PHE A 133 35.86 -13.32 7.78
CA PHE A 133 35.40 -14.59 8.34
C PHE A 133 36.52 -15.62 8.22
N GLU A 134 37.06 -16.06 9.36
CA GLU A 134 38.23 -16.94 9.44
C GLU A 134 37.85 -18.40 9.71
N ASP A 135 36.75 -18.86 9.10
CA ASP A 135 36.28 -20.26 9.14
C ASP A 135 36.17 -20.81 10.57
N SER A 136 35.69 -19.97 11.50
CA SER A 136 35.52 -20.27 12.92
C SER A 136 34.24 -19.65 13.48
N ARG A 137 33.64 -20.30 14.48
CA ARG A 137 32.42 -19.81 15.15
C ARG A 137 32.66 -18.44 15.80
N GLU A 138 33.84 -18.25 16.38
CA GLU A 138 34.26 -17.02 17.04
C GLU A 138 34.28 -15.85 16.05
N SER A 139 34.83 -16.05 14.85
CA SER A 139 34.83 -15.02 13.80
C SER A 139 33.41 -14.69 13.31
N GLY A 140 32.54 -15.69 13.16
CA GLY A 140 31.14 -15.50 12.79
C GLY A 140 30.37 -14.67 13.84
N ILE A 141 30.50 -15.02 15.12
CA ILE A 141 29.90 -14.25 16.22
C ILE A 141 30.47 -12.82 16.28
N LYS A 142 31.76 -12.63 16.01
CA LYS A 142 32.37 -11.28 15.95
C LYS A 142 31.75 -10.42 14.85
N ILE A 143 31.39 -11.00 13.70
CA ILE A 143 30.68 -10.29 12.63
C ILE A 143 29.27 -9.92 13.10
N ILE A 144 28.52 -10.88 13.64
CA ILE A 144 27.14 -10.69 14.12
C ILE A 144 27.09 -9.62 15.22
N ARG A 145 28.03 -9.61 16.16
CA ARG A 145 28.13 -8.61 17.24
C ARG A 145 28.18 -7.17 16.73
N LYS A 146 28.74 -6.92 15.54
CA LYS A 146 28.77 -5.57 14.94
C LYS A 146 27.37 -5.09 14.52
N LEU A 147 26.43 -6.00 14.30
CA LEU A 147 25.06 -5.71 13.87
C LEU A 147 24.05 -5.64 15.03
N ILE A 148 24.33 -6.31 16.16
CA ILE A 148 23.46 -6.29 17.36
C ILE A 148 23.04 -4.87 17.81
N PRO A 149 23.94 -3.87 17.90
CA PRO A 149 23.55 -2.53 18.36
C PRO A 149 22.81 -1.70 17.28
N GLN A 150 22.71 -2.20 16.05
CA GLN A 150 22.11 -1.44 14.95
C GLN A 150 20.60 -1.40 15.07
N ARG A 151 20.02 -0.25 14.77
CA ARG A 151 18.55 -0.12 14.68
C ARG A 151 18.07 -0.83 13.40
N PRO A 152 17.00 -1.61 13.46
CA PRO A 152 16.44 -2.24 12.26
C PRO A 152 16.08 -1.22 11.18
N VAL A 153 16.42 -1.54 9.93
CA VAL A 153 16.19 -0.71 8.76
C VAL A 153 15.21 -1.37 7.79
N VAL A 154 14.56 -0.52 6.99
CA VAL A 154 13.73 -0.94 5.85
C VAL A 154 14.59 -0.74 4.60
N LEU A 155 14.65 -1.78 3.76
CA LEU A 155 15.41 -1.74 2.52
C LEU A 155 14.66 -1.01 1.42
N GLN A 156 15.40 -0.50 0.43
CA GLN A 156 14.79 0.15 -0.74
C GLN A 156 13.75 -0.75 -1.41
N ILE A 157 14.06 -2.02 -1.62
CA ILE A 157 13.11 -2.96 -2.24
C ILE A 157 11.82 -3.14 -1.42
N GLN A 158 11.89 -3.06 -0.08
CA GLN A 158 10.70 -3.16 0.78
C GLN A 158 9.83 -1.91 0.66
N HIS A 159 10.44 -0.72 0.61
CA HIS A 159 9.72 0.52 0.34
C HIS A 159 9.04 0.48 -1.04
N GLU A 160 9.73 -0.03 -2.06
CA GLU A 160 9.19 -0.09 -3.42
C GLU A 160 8.05 -1.11 -3.54
N LEU A 161 8.21 -2.31 -2.99
CA LEU A 161 7.21 -3.38 -3.08
C LEU A 161 6.00 -3.13 -2.17
N VAL A 162 6.20 -2.63 -0.96
CA VAL A 162 5.14 -2.55 0.08
C VAL A 162 4.59 -1.15 0.23
N ASP A 163 5.44 -0.15 0.42
CA ASP A 163 4.98 1.22 0.71
C ASP A 163 4.53 1.95 -0.57
N GLN A 164 5.17 1.65 -1.70
CA GLN A 164 4.84 2.21 -3.03
C GLN A 164 4.02 1.26 -3.90
N ASP A 165 3.80 0.03 -3.43
CA ASP A 165 3.01 -1.01 -4.09
C ASP A 165 3.41 -1.25 -5.56
N ARG A 166 4.73 -1.24 -5.83
CA ARG A 166 5.31 -1.47 -7.16
C ARG A 166 5.52 -2.95 -7.42
N ASN A 167 5.45 -3.33 -8.69
CA ASN A 167 5.85 -4.66 -9.14
C ASN A 167 7.36 -4.87 -9.02
N LEU A 168 7.80 -6.10 -8.78
CA LEU A 168 9.22 -6.45 -8.68
C LEU A 168 10.03 -5.96 -9.89
N ILE A 169 9.55 -6.17 -11.12
CA ILE A 169 10.25 -5.73 -12.34
C ILE A 169 10.39 -4.21 -12.45
N ASP A 170 9.51 -3.47 -11.80
CA ASP A 170 9.48 -2.02 -11.81
C ASP A 170 10.30 -1.43 -10.64
N THR A 171 10.81 -2.23 -9.69
CA THR A 171 11.71 -1.79 -8.61
C THR A 171 13.08 -1.36 -9.14
N THR A 172 13.87 -0.65 -8.33
CA THR A 172 15.23 -0.23 -8.73
C THR A 172 16.13 -1.45 -8.94
N ALA A 173 16.06 -2.45 -8.06
CA ALA A 173 16.80 -3.71 -8.22
C ALA A 173 16.30 -4.54 -9.41
N GLY A 174 14.98 -4.62 -9.60
CA GLY A 174 14.36 -5.33 -10.72
C GLY A 174 14.65 -4.70 -12.08
N ALA A 175 14.73 -3.37 -12.15
CA ALA A 175 15.17 -2.66 -13.35
C ALA A 175 16.61 -3.03 -13.72
N THR A 176 17.52 -3.08 -12.74
CA THR A 176 18.92 -3.52 -12.96
C THR A 176 18.99 -4.97 -13.47
N VAL A 177 18.17 -5.88 -12.95
CA VAL A 177 18.08 -7.26 -13.47
C VAL A 177 17.50 -7.30 -14.88
N ASN A 178 16.43 -6.56 -15.15
CA ASN A 178 15.78 -6.54 -16.46
C ASN A 178 16.68 -5.95 -17.55
N GLU A 179 17.52 -4.97 -17.22
CA GLU A 179 18.60 -4.49 -18.09
C GLU A 179 19.59 -5.61 -18.43
N GLU A 180 19.98 -6.41 -17.44
CA GLU A 180 20.93 -7.51 -17.68
C GLU A 180 20.30 -8.65 -18.48
N ILE A 181 19.05 -9.02 -18.21
CA ILE A 181 18.29 -9.99 -19.00
C ILE A 181 18.31 -9.56 -20.48
N LYS A 182 17.99 -8.29 -20.78
CA LYS A 182 18.01 -7.77 -22.16
C LYS A 182 19.40 -7.86 -22.78
N ARG A 183 20.44 -7.58 -22.00
CA ARG A 183 21.83 -7.63 -22.46
C ARG A 183 22.25 -9.06 -22.79
N LEU A 184 21.95 -10.02 -21.91
CA LEU A 184 22.21 -11.43 -22.11
C LEU A 184 21.43 -11.98 -23.31
N GLU A 185 20.17 -11.62 -23.48
CA GLU A 185 19.38 -11.97 -24.67
C GLU A 185 20.08 -11.50 -25.96
N ALA A 186 20.58 -10.27 -25.99
CA ALA A 186 21.30 -9.74 -27.15
C ALA A 186 22.63 -10.48 -27.40
N GLN A 187 23.37 -10.82 -26.33
CA GLN A 187 24.61 -11.59 -26.41
C GLN A 187 24.37 -13.00 -26.93
N TYR A 188 23.40 -13.73 -26.39
CA TYR A 188 23.05 -15.07 -26.86
C TYR A 188 22.57 -15.04 -28.31
N GLN A 189 21.78 -14.04 -28.70
CA GLN A 189 21.39 -13.88 -30.11
C GLN A 189 22.60 -13.64 -31.02
N GLN A 190 23.61 -12.91 -30.57
CA GLN A 190 24.83 -12.71 -31.34
C GLN A 190 25.64 -14.01 -31.45
N GLN A 191 25.86 -14.71 -30.34
CA GLN A 191 26.60 -15.98 -30.33
C GLN A 191 25.91 -17.03 -31.20
N LEU A 192 24.58 -17.12 -31.18
CA LEU A 192 23.83 -18.02 -32.06
C LEU A 192 24.04 -17.68 -33.54
N ARG A 193 24.13 -16.39 -33.89
CA ARG A 193 24.44 -15.99 -35.27
C ARG A 193 25.87 -16.35 -35.68
N GLU A 194 26.82 -16.25 -34.76
CA GLU A 194 28.22 -16.62 -34.99
C GLU A 194 28.36 -18.14 -35.16
N ILE A 195 27.78 -18.93 -34.25
CA ILE A 195 27.76 -20.40 -34.34
C ILE A 195 27.06 -20.87 -35.62
N GLN A 196 25.95 -20.24 -36.02
CA GLN A 196 25.28 -20.56 -37.29
C GLN A 196 26.18 -20.33 -38.51
N ARG A 197 27.06 -19.32 -38.49
CA ARG A 197 28.03 -19.07 -39.56
C ARG A 197 29.14 -20.11 -39.54
N GLU A 198 29.72 -20.39 -38.37
CA GLU A 198 30.77 -21.40 -38.19
C GLU A 198 30.28 -22.79 -38.60
N MET A 199 29.04 -23.15 -38.24
CA MET A 199 28.42 -24.41 -38.68
C MET A 199 28.29 -24.48 -40.20
N ALA A 200 27.92 -23.39 -40.87
CA ALA A 200 27.81 -23.35 -42.33
C ALA A 200 29.18 -23.45 -43.03
N GLU A 201 30.26 -23.01 -42.37
CA GLU A 201 31.64 -23.18 -42.85
C GLU A 201 32.15 -24.59 -42.60
N ALA A 202 31.91 -25.15 -41.40
CA ALA A 202 32.25 -26.53 -41.04
C ALA A 202 31.54 -27.57 -41.92
N LEU A 203 30.33 -27.25 -42.40
CA LEU A 203 29.60 -28.08 -43.38
C LEU A 203 30.30 -28.15 -44.73
N LYS A 204 31.04 -27.10 -45.11
CA LYS A 204 31.80 -27.06 -46.39
C LYS A 204 33.12 -27.82 -46.29
N THR A 205 33.74 -27.86 -45.11
CA THR A 205 35.02 -28.54 -44.87
C THR A 205 34.87 -29.99 -44.43
N SER A 206 33.64 -30.48 -44.24
CA SER A 206 33.32 -31.85 -43.79
C SER A 206 33.97 -32.23 -42.44
N ASP A 207 34.19 -31.25 -41.56
CA ASP A 207 34.74 -31.47 -40.22
C ASP A 207 33.61 -31.89 -39.26
N LEU A 208 33.47 -33.20 -39.06
CA LEU A 208 32.37 -33.78 -38.28
C LEU A 208 32.52 -33.52 -36.76
N GLU A 209 33.76 -33.50 -36.24
CA GLU A 209 34.01 -33.24 -34.82
C GLU A 209 33.72 -31.78 -34.47
N HIS A 210 34.13 -30.84 -35.32
CA HIS A 210 33.83 -29.44 -35.13
C HIS A 210 32.32 -29.15 -35.22
N GLN A 211 31.60 -29.83 -36.13
CA GLN A 211 30.14 -29.73 -36.21
C GLN A 211 29.44 -30.18 -34.93
N GLN A 212 29.83 -31.33 -34.36
CA GLN A 212 29.23 -31.83 -33.12
C GLN A 212 29.46 -30.87 -31.95
N ALA A 213 30.67 -30.34 -31.80
CA ALA A 213 30.98 -29.37 -30.74
C ALA A 213 30.17 -28.06 -30.88
N LEU A 214 29.97 -27.58 -32.11
CA LEU A 214 29.15 -26.40 -32.38
C LEU A 214 27.67 -26.64 -32.10
N GLU A 215 27.15 -27.83 -32.40
CA GLU A 215 25.76 -28.18 -32.14
C GLU A 215 25.46 -28.32 -30.64
N GLU A 216 26.38 -28.89 -29.85
CA GLU A 216 26.30 -28.93 -28.39
C GLU A 216 26.33 -27.51 -27.78
N THR A 217 27.24 -26.66 -28.28
CA THR A 217 27.35 -25.27 -27.84
C THR A 217 26.08 -24.48 -28.19
N LYS A 218 25.55 -24.66 -29.39
CA LYS A 218 24.28 -24.06 -29.83
C LYS A 218 23.13 -24.46 -28.91
N ALA A 219 22.98 -25.76 -28.64
CA ALA A 219 21.92 -26.27 -27.77
C ALA A 219 22.00 -25.68 -26.35
N THR A 220 23.22 -25.55 -25.83
CA THR A 220 23.47 -24.93 -24.52
C THR A 220 23.06 -23.45 -24.51
N ILE A 221 23.42 -22.68 -25.54
CA ILE A 221 23.05 -21.25 -25.62
C ILE A 221 21.55 -21.06 -25.84
N GLU A 222 20.91 -21.89 -26.67
CA GLU A 222 19.45 -21.86 -26.87
C GLU A 222 18.72 -22.15 -25.55
N PHE A 223 19.19 -23.13 -24.79
CA PHE A 223 18.65 -23.44 -23.46
C PHE A 223 18.79 -22.26 -22.48
N LEU A 224 19.98 -21.66 -22.36
CA LEU A 224 20.23 -20.51 -21.49
C LEU A 224 19.39 -19.29 -21.89
N ARG A 225 19.24 -19.05 -23.20
CA ARG A 225 18.40 -17.97 -23.73
C ARG A 225 16.94 -18.18 -23.38
N GLU A 226 16.44 -19.40 -23.51
CA GLU A 226 15.04 -19.71 -23.18
C GLU A 226 14.78 -19.58 -21.67
N GLN A 227 15.69 -20.05 -20.81
CA GLN A 227 15.59 -19.83 -19.36
C GLN A 227 15.55 -18.34 -19.00
N THR A 228 16.43 -17.54 -19.60
CA THR A 228 16.49 -16.08 -19.39
C THR A 228 15.19 -15.40 -19.79
N ARG A 229 14.63 -15.80 -20.94
CA ARG A 229 13.36 -15.30 -21.44
C ARG A 229 12.19 -15.69 -20.54
N GLN A 230 12.13 -16.96 -20.11
CA GLN A 230 11.09 -17.45 -19.20
C GLN A 230 11.10 -16.70 -17.87
N ALA A 231 12.28 -16.45 -17.30
CA ALA A 231 12.40 -15.66 -16.07
C ALA A 231 11.80 -14.25 -16.23
N ARG A 232 12.04 -13.61 -17.40
CA ARG A 232 11.46 -12.31 -17.72
C ARG A 232 9.95 -12.36 -17.93
N ASP A 233 9.46 -13.40 -18.60
CA ASP A 233 8.03 -13.57 -18.89
C ASP A 233 7.22 -13.79 -17.62
N ILE A 234 7.77 -14.49 -16.62
CA ILE A 234 7.18 -14.63 -15.29
C ILE A 234 7.00 -13.25 -14.64
N LEU A 235 8.06 -12.43 -14.60
CA LEU A 235 7.99 -11.09 -14.01
C LEU A 235 6.96 -10.18 -14.73
N ASN A 236 6.89 -10.27 -16.06
CA ASN A 236 5.90 -9.53 -16.86
C ASN A 236 4.46 -10.04 -16.66
N TYR A 237 4.31 -11.33 -16.36
CA TYR A 237 3.02 -11.94 -16.08
C TYR A 237 2.50 -11.49 -14.70
N GLU A 238 3.36 -11.52 -13.68
CA GLU A 238 3.05 -11.02 -12.34
C GLU A 238 2.62 -9.55 -12.37
N ARG A 239 3.39 -8.71 -13.08
CA ARG A 239 3.03 -7.29 -13.31
C ARG A 239 1.63 -7.14 -13.89
N ARG A 240 1.32 -7.84 -14.99
CA ARG A 240 0.00 -7.77 -15.64
C ARG A 240 -1.14 -8.21 -14.73
N ASN A 241 -0.90 -9.18 -13.85
CA ASN A 241 -1.91 -9.63 -12.90
C ASN A 241 -2.13 -8.62 -11.76
N MET A 242 -1.07 -8.01 -11.26
CA MET A 242 -1.15 -6.94 -10.25
C MET A 242 -1.88 -5.72 -10.80
N ASP A 243 -1.51 -5.25 -11.99
CA ASP A 243 -2.16 -4.12 -12.66
C ASP A 243 -3.68 -4.37 -12.80
N ARG A 244 -4.08 -5.57 -13.22
CA ARG A 244 -5.49 -5.99 -13.29
C ARG A 244 -6.20 -5.99 -11.94
N ARG A 245 -5.53 -6.40 -10.86
CA ARG A 245 -6.11 -6.38 -9.51
C ARG A 245 -6.35 -4.94 -9.06
N HIS A 246 -5.37 -4.06 -9.25
CA HIS A 246 -5.49 -2.65 -8.92
C HIS A 246 -6.60 -1.96 -9.72
N GLU A 247 -6.71 -2.25 -11.01
CA GLU A 247 -7.81 -1.75 -11.85
C GLU A 247 -9.18 -2.20 -11.32
N ASN A 248 -9.33 -3.47 -10.99
CA ASN A 248 -10.58 -4.02 -10.46
C ASN A 248 -10.95 -3.41 -9.10
N GLU A 249 -9.97 -3.28 -8.20
CA GLU A 249 -10.16 -2.65 -6.88
C GLU A 249 -10.55 -1.18 -7.02
N MET A 250 -9.85 -0.43 -7.86
CA MET A 250 -10.16 0.97 -8.14
C MET A 250 -11.58 1.12 -8.69
N GLN A 251 -11.97 0.26 -9.64
CA GLN A 251 -13.33 0.25 -10.19
C GLN A 251 -14.36 -0.07 -9.11
N SER A 252 -14.09 -1.05 -8.24
CA SER A 252 -14.98 -1.41 -7.13
C SER A 252 -15.17 -0.25 -6.15
N LEU A 253 -14.09 0.47 -5.84
CA LEU A 253 -14.11 1.62 -4.93
C LEU A 253 -14.88 2.78 -5.53
N GLN A 254 -14.69 3.05 -6.83
CA GLN A 254 -15.45 4.07 -7.56
C GLN A 254 -16.95 3.76 -7.55
N ASN A 255 -17.32 2.51 -7.80
CA ASN A 255 -18.73 2.08 -7.75
C ASN A 255 -19.30 2.26 -6.33
N ALA A 256 -18.58 1.85 -5.28
CA ALA A 256 -19.00 2.01 -3.90
C ALA A 256 -19.17 3.49 -3.48
N LEU A 257 -18.27 4.36 -3.93
CA LEU A 257 -18.37 5.81 -3.72
C LEU A 257 -19.58 6.40 -4.45
N GLN A 258 -19.85 5.95 -5.67
CA GLN A 258 -21.01 6.37 -6.44
C GLN A 258 -22.32 5.94 -5.76
N ASP A 259 -22.41 4.71 -5.29
CA ASP A 259 -23.57 4.20 -4.55
C ASP A 259 -23.81 4.96 -3.26
N THR A 260 -22.74 5.23 -2.50
CA THR A 260 -22.80 6.04 -1.27
C THR A 260 -23.32 7.45 -1.57
N ARG A 261 -22.87 8.06 -2.67
CA ARG A 261 -23.33 9.38 -3.11
C ARG A 261 -24.80 9.36 -3.50
N MET A 262 -25.25 8.35 -4.26
CA MET A 262 -26.66 8.21 -4.61
C MET A 262 -27.55 8.00 -3.39
N ALA A 263 -27.10 7.18 -2.43
CA ALA A 263 -27.81 6.96 -1.17
C ALA A 263 -27.97 8.26 -0.37
N LEU A 264 -26.90 9.06 -0.28
CA LEU A 264 -26.93 10.37 0.38
C LEU A 264 -27.89 11.35 -0.31
N ASP A 265 -27.87 11.41 -1.63
CA ASP A 265 -28.78 12.27 -2.40
C ASP A 265 -30.24 11.84 -2.27
N ASN A 266 -30.50 10.53 -2.27
CA ASN A 266 -31.84 9.99 -2.01
C ASN A 266 -32.31 10.30 -0.58
N GLN A 267 -31.44 10.19 0.42
CA GLN A 267 -31.76 10.56 1.80
C GLN A 267 -32.07 12.06 1.92
N ARG A 268 -31.30 12.92 1.25
CA ARG A 268 -31.55 14.36 1.18
C ARG A 268 -32.91 14.67 0.54
N ARG A 269 -33.23 14.02 -0.58
CA ARG A 269 -34.53 14.17 -1.25
C ARG A 269 -35.69 13.72 -0.36
N ARG A 270 -35.56 12.58 0.33
CA ARG A 270 -36.56 12.10 1.29
C ARG A 270 -36.76 13.08 2.44
N ALA A 271 -35.68 13.54 3.08
CA ALA A 271 -35.75 14.53 4.15
C ALA A 271 -36.38 15.86 3.68
N GLN A 272 -36.10 16.30 2.45
CA GLN A 272 -36.75 17.47 1.86
C GLN A 272 -38.23 17.25 1.60
N ALA A 273 -38.63 16.09 1.06
CA ALA A 273 -40.02 15.73 0.80
C ALA A 273 -40.82 15.59 2.11
N GLU A 274 -40.26 14.93 3.13
CA GLU A 274 -40.86 14.83 4.47
C GLU A 274 -41.03 16.20 5.11
N ALA A 275 -40.01 17.07 5.01
CA ALA A 275 -40.12 18.44 5.50
C ALA A 275 -41.18 19.26 4.73
N ALA A 276 -41.34 19.03 3.43
CA ALA A 276 -42.38 19.66 2.63
C ALA A 276 -43.79 19.14 2.98
N ALA A 277 -43.95 17.82 3.18
CA ALA A 277 -45.22 17.21 3.59
C ALA A 277 -45.66 17.70 4.97
N GLN A 278 -44.75 17.75 5.95
CA GLN A 278 -45.03 18.30 7.28
C GLN A 278 -45.47 19.76 7.20
N ARG A 279 -44.86 20.58 6.33
CA ARG A 279 -45.29 21.97 6.12
C ARG A 279 -46.71 22.05 5.56
N TYR A 280 -47.03 21.19 4.59
CA TYR A 280 -48.36 21.14 4.00
C TYR A 280 -49.41 20.71 5.05
N GLU A 281 -49.11 19.71 5.88
CA GLU A 281 -49.98 19.31 6.99
C GLU A 281 -50.19 20.43 8.01
N ASP A 282 -49.12 21.12 8.43
CA ASP A 282 -49.21 22.25 9.36
C ASP A 282 -50.05 23.40 8.79
N GLN A 283 -49.94 23.67 7.48
CA GLN A 283 -50.75 24.68 6.78
C GLN A 283 -52.23 24.29 6.75
N MET A 284 -52.54 23.05 6.35
CA MET A 284 -53.92 22.54 6.34
C MET A 284 -54.55 22.58 7.73
N ARG A 285 -53.81 22.21 8.78
CA ARG A 285 -54.29 22.29 10.17
C ARG A 285 -54.58 23.73 10.59
N PHE A 286 -53.72 24.68 10.22
CA PHE A 286 -53.95 26.09 10.51
C PHE A 286 -55.25 26.59 9.83
N GLU A 287 -55.45 26.27 8.55
CA GLU A 287 -56.66 26.66 7.80
C GLU A 287 -57.94 26.05 8.40
N GLN A 288 -57.89 24.77 8.82
CA GLN A 288 -59.00 24.12 9.52
C GLN A 288 -59.34 24.83 10.84
N ILE A 289 -58.34 25.16 11.66
CA ILE A 289 -58.53 25.88 12.93
C ILE A 289 -59.17 27.24 12.68
N VAL A 290 -58.66 28.00 11.70
CA VAL A 290 -59.22 29.32 11.34
C VAL A 290 -60.67 29.21 10.86
N THR A 291 -60.99 28.18 10.08
CA THR A 291 -62.36 27.93 9.59
C THR A 291 -63.31 27.62 10.75
N GLN A 292 -62.93 26.70 11.63
CA GLN A 292 -63.71 26.35 12.82
C GLN A 292 -63.90 27.54 13.78
N LEU A 293 -62.87 28.38 13.96
CA LEU A 293 -62.98 29.62 14.74
C LEU A 293 -64.02 30.55 14.11
N LYS A 294 -63.95 30.81 12.80
CA LYS A 294 -64.90 31.70 12.10
C LYS A 294 -66.35 31.18 12.14
N GLU A 295 -66.56 29.88 11.96
CA GLU A 295 -67.89 29.27 12.00
C GLU A 295 -68.55 29.42 13.39
N ASN A 296 -67.80 29.16 14.45
CA ASN A 296 -68.31 29.22 15.83
C ASN A 296 -68.30 30.63 16.43
N MET A 297 -67.59 31.58 15.83
CA MET A 297 -67.52 32.97 16.29
C MET A 297 -68.89 33.66 16.31
N THR A 298 -69.79 33.27 15.41
CA THR A 298 -71.18 33.78 15.36
C THR A 298 -71.99 33.52 16.63
N LYS A 299 -71.54 32.60 17.48
CA LYS A 299 -72.20 32.21 18.75
C LYS A 299 -71.74 33.02 19.97
N LEU A 300 -70.76 33.91 19.80
CA LEU A 300 -70.10 34.65 20.88
C LEU A 300 -70.58 36.11 20.99
N ARG A 301 -70.19 36.79 22.08
CA ARG A 301 -70.45 38.23 22.28
C ARG A 301 -69.59 39.06 21.32
N GLN A 302 -70.08 40.24 20.94
CA GLN A 302 -69.39 41.12 19.98
C GLN A 302 -67.97 41.53 20.41
N GLU A 303 -67.71 41.63 21.72
CA GLU A 303 -66.38 41.94 22.27
C GLU A 303 -65.39 40.79 22.00
N ASP A 304 -65.79 39.54 22.26
CA ASP A 304 -64.96 38.35 22.02
C ASP A 304 -64.75 38.12 20.51
N GLN A 305 -65.76 38.42 19.68
CA GLN A 305 -65.67 38.32 18.21
C GLN A 305 -64.56 39.21 17.66
N LYS A 306 -64.49 40.47 18.09
CA LYS A 306 -63.44 41.41 17.65
C LYS A 306 -62.04 40.93 18.03
N LEU A 307 -61.85 40.42 19.25
CA LEU A 307 -60.57 39.90 19.71
C LEU A 307 -60.10 38.69 18.88
N ILE A 308 -61.03 37.80 18.51
CA ILE A 308 -60.73 36.62 17.69
C ILE A 308 -60.42 37.03 16.25
N GLU A 309 -61.17 37.97 15.66
CA GLU A 309 -60.90 38.49 14.31
C GLU A 309 -59.52 39.16 14.21
N GLU A 310 -59.16 39.98 15.19
CA GLU A 310 -57.84 40.62 15.26
C GLU A 310 -56.72 39.58 15.41
N ALA A 311 -56.91 38.56 16.24
CA ALA A 311 -55.94 37.47 16.42
C ALA A 311 -55.76 36.64 15.14
N ILE A 312 -56.85 36.32 14.43
CA ILE A 312 -56.78 35.62 13.13
C ILE A 312 -56.06 36.49 12.10
N ALA A 313 -56.40 37.78 12.00
CA ALA A 313 -55.77 38.69 11.04
C ALA A 313 -54.27 38.87 11.30
N ASN A 314 -53.86 38.94 12.57
CA ASN A 314 -52.45 38.99 12.95
C ASN A 314 -51.72 37.68 12.64
N ALA A 315 -52.33 36.53 12.94
CA ALA A 315 -51.74 35.22 12.64
C ALA A 315 -51.61 34.96 11.12
N GLN A 316 -52.59 35.40 10.31
CA GLN A 316 -52.52 35.34 8.85
C GLN A 316 -51.43 36.27 8.29
N LYS A 317 -51.31 37.50 8.81
CA LYS A 317 -50.21 38.41 8.43
C LYS A 317 -48.83 37.88 8.81
N GLU A 318 -48.70 37.18 9.95
CA GLU A 318 -47.45 36.50 10.30
C GLU A 318 -47.19 35.29 9.40
N HIS A 319 -48.23 34.55 9.02
CA HIS A 319 -48.15 33.43 8.08
C HIS A 319 -47.61 33.86 6.71
N ASP A 320 -48.12 34.98 6.17
CA ASP A 320 -47.73 35.51 4.86
C ASP A 320 -46.31 36.13 4.84
N LYS A 321 -45.76 36.51 6.01
CA LYS A 321 -44.46 37.16 6.15
C LYS A 321 -43.30 36.20 6.47
N LEU A 322 -43.57 34.94 6.77
CA LEU A 322 -42.54 33.99 7.20
C LEU A 322 -41.67 33.53 6.01
N PRO A 323 -40.33 33.75 6.03
CA PRO A 323 -39.46 33.21 5.00
C PRO A 323 -39.40 31.67 5.08
N ALA A 324 -39.28 31.00 3.92
CA ALA A 324 -39.28 29.53 3.75
C ALA A 324 -38.19 28.75 4.53
N LYS A 325 -37.30 29.45 5.25
CA LYS A 325 -36.28 28.90 6.15
C LYS A 325 -36.47 29.50 7.55
N GLY A 326 -37.35 28.91 8.34
CA GLY A 326 -37.60 29.30 9.73
C GLY A 326 -38.14 28.13 10.56
N ARG A 327 -37.75 28.09 11.84
CA ARG A 327 -37.99 27.01 12.81
C ARG A 327 -39.46 26.56 12.89
N LYS A 328 -39.67 25.24 13.00
CA LYS A 328 -40.91 24.52 13.36
C LYS A 328 -41.77 25.35 14.34
N ARG A 329 -42.83 25.98 13.84
CA ARG A 329 -43.79 26.72 14.65
C ARG A 329 -45.16 26.33 14.14
N ASP A 330 -45.83 25.44 14.86
CA ASP A 330 -47.22 25.06 14.64
C ASP A 330 -48.08 26.33 14.88
N MET A 331 -48.37 27.03 13.79
CA MET A 331 -49.05 28.34 13.83
C MET A 331 -50.49 28.21 14.35
N GLY A 332 -51.12 27.05 14.12
CA GLY A 332 -52.43 26.71 14.68
C GLY A 332 -52.39 26.65 16.20
N LYS A 333 -51.43 25.90 16.77
CA LYS A 333 -51.24 25.88 18.23
C LYS A 333 -50.94 27.25 18.80
N LYS A 334 -50.07 28.03 18.15
CA LYS A 334 -49.75 29.39 18.60
C LYS A 334 -50.96 30.30 18.63
N LEU A 335 -51.81 30.26 17.59
CA LEU A 335 -53.05 31.03 17.54
C LEU A 335 -53.97 30.64 18.71
N LEU A 336 -54.18 29.35 18.95
CA LEU A 336 -55.02 28.88 20.07
C LEU A 336 -54.43 29.25 21.45
N LEU A 337 -53.12 29.10 21.64
CA LEU A 337 -52.42 29.50 22.87
C LEU A 337 -52.45 31.02 23.10
N GLY A 338 -52.37 31.82 22.04
CA GLY A 338 -52.47 33.28 22.10
C GLY A 338 -53.89 33.78 22.38
N LEU A 339 -54.92 33.04 21.92
CA LEU A 339 -56.32 33.34 22.19
C LEU A 339 -56.75 32.99 23.62
N LEU A 340 -56.19 31.92 24.19
CA LEU A 340 -56.54 31.42 25.53
C LEU A 340 -56.58 32.50 26.63
N PRO A 341 -55.55 33.37 26.79
CA PRO A 341 -55.57 34.44 27.79
C PRO A 341 -56.49 35.63 27.41
N LEU A 342 -56.88 35.77 26.15
CA LEU A 342 -57.70 36.89 25.66
C LEU A 342 -59.19 36.65 25.87
N VAL A 343 -59.70 35.45 25.54
CA VAL A 343 -61.13 35.13 25.59
C VAL A 343 -61.49 34.14 26.70
N GLY A 344 -60.50 33.50 27.32
CA GLY A 344 -60.68 32.56 28.42
C GLY A 344 -61.18 31.17 28.01
N ASN A 345 -61.08 30.22 28.95
CA ASN A 345 -61.32 28.79 28.70
C ASN A 345 -62.76 28.46 28.27
N VAL A 346 -63.75 29.19 28.79
CA VAL A 346 -65.16 28.95 28.51
C VAL A 346 -65.48 29.28 27.04
N VAL A 347 -64.93 30.38 26.53
CA VAL A 347 -65.11 30.80 25.13
C VAL A 347 -64.35 29.88 24.19
N MET A 348 -63.12 29.46 24.54
CA MET A 348 -62.37 28.45 23.78
C MET A 348 -63.12 27.12 23.68
N ALA A 349 -63.71 26.64 24.77
CA ALA A 349 -64.53 25.43 24.78
C ALA A 349 -65.80 25.59 23.93
N ALA A 350 -66.46 26.74 23.97
CA ALA A 350 -67.63 27.04 23.14
C ALA A 350 -67.31 27.06 21.63
N MET A 351 -66.05 27.35 21.25
CA MET A 351 -65.56 27.26 19.88
C MET A 351 -65.12 25.86 19.45
N GLY A 352 -65.27 24.86 20.34
CA GLY A 352 -64.88 23.47 20.08
C GLY A 352 -63.40 23.18 20.31
N PHE A 353 -62.67 24.07 21.00
CA PHE A 353 -61.27 23.88 21.37
C PHE A 353 -61.17 23.64 22.89
N GLY A 354 -61.33 22.39 23.30
CA GLY A 354 -61.17 21.95 24.69
C GLY A 354 -59.69 21.78 25.09
N PHE A 355 -59.39 22.02 26.38
CA PHE A 355 -58.07 21.96 27.04
C PHE A 355 -56.88 21.40 26.22
N ILE A 356 -55.98 22.30 25.81
CA ILE A 356 -54.58 21.94 25.54
C ILE A 356 -53.89 21.79 26.91
N GLY A 357 -53.87 20.56 27.44
CA GLY A 357 -52.97 20.13 28.52
C GLY A 357 -53.58 20.03 29.92
N ASN A 358 -53.76 18.79 30.39
CA ASN A 358 -53.72 18.47 31.81
C ASN A 358 -52.23 18.47 32.25
N PRO A 359 -51.76 19.36 33.14
CA PRO A 359 -50.36 19.40 33.56
C PRO A 359 -49.93 18.20 34.42
N PHE A 360 -50.87 17.33 34.82
CA PHE A 360 -50.63 16.20 35.73
C PHE A 360 -50.71 14.81 35.08
N ALA A 361 -50.81 14.69 33.75
CA ALA A 361 -50.86 13.38 33.07
C ALA A 361 -49.52 12.60 33.03
N GLY A 362 -48.56 12.94 33.90
CA GLY A 362 -47.27 12.25 34.03
C GLY A 362 -46.95 11.74 35.44
N ILE A 363 -47.87 11.84 36.40
CA ILE A 363 -47.66 11.31 37.76
C ILE A 363 -48.85 10.44 38.12
N THR A 364 -48.86 9.20 37.61
CA THR A 364 -49.34 7.96 38.25
C THR A 364 -49.45 6.86 37.19
N GLN A 365 -48.40 6.05 37.04
CA GLN A 365 -48.46 4.58 37.13
C GLN A 365 -47.07 3.99 36.87
N GLN A 366 -46.77 2.96 37.67
CA GLN A 366 -45.59 2.10 37.67
C GLN A 366 -45.38 1.34 36.37
#